data_AF-A0A1G1KB91-F1
#
_entry.id   AF-A0A1G1KB91-F1
#
_cell.length_a   1.000
_cell.length_b   1.000
_cell.length_c   1.000
_cell.angle_alpha   90.00
_cell.angle_beta   90.00
_cell.angle_gamma   90.00
#
_symmetry.space_group_name_H-M   'P 1'
#
loop_
_entity.id
_entity.type
_entity.pdbx_description
1 polymer ?
#
loop_
_entity_poly.entity_id
_entity_poly.type
_entity_poly.pdbx_seq_one_letter_code
_entity_poly.pdbx_strand_id
1 'polypeptide(L)'
;MASHHVLPEMNHNELVGWKKPESLLKKVAVFILRDQADHPRVQKRMDLTREIIRPLAGHVFEVRSQGESLLARIFSLVHLGDWISFYLAVLNGVDPTPVEVIQHLKSELAKESV
;
A
#
# COMPACT_ATOMS: atom_id res chain seq x y z
N MET A 1 -8.69 -3.53 -4.37
CA MET A 1 -7.36 -3.81 -4.96
C MET A 1 -6.34 -2.97 -4.22
N ALA A 2 -5.23 -3.57 -3.79
CA ALA A 2 -4.12 -2.87 -3.14
C ALA A 2 -2.83 -3.21 -3.90
N SER A 3 -1.94 -2.22 -4.08
CA SER A 3 -0.61 -2.39 -4.67
C SER A 3 0.42 -1.70 -3.78
N HIS A 4 1.67 -2.15 -3.84
CA HIS A 4 2.78 -1.55 -3.11
C HIS A 4 3.97 -1.33 -4.04
N HIS A 5 4.74 -0.29 -3.77
CA HIS A 5 5.95 0.06 -4.51
C HIS A 5 7.01 0.59 -3.54
N VAL A 6 8.29 0.44 -3.90
CA VAL A 6 9.42 0.78 -3.02
C VAL A 6 10.28 1.86 -3.66
N LEU A 7 10.71 2.85 -2.88
CA LEU A 7 11.64 3.89 -3.33
C LEU A 7 13.10 3.41 -3.19
N PRO A 8 13.99 3.74 -4.15
CA PRO A 8 13.81 4.71 -5.24
C PRO A 8 13.16 4.15 -6.52
N GLU A 9 13.03 2.83 -6.64
CA GLU A 9 12.63 2.12 -7.86
C GLU A 9 11.25 2.55 -8.39
N MET A 10 10.29 2.79 -7.49
CA MET A 10 8.98 3.34 -7.82
C MET A 10 9.06 4.61 -8.69
N ASN A 11 10.05 5.47 -8.46
CA ASN A 11 10.17 6.71 -9.25
C ASN A 11 10.53 6.42 -10.72
N HIS A 12 11.13 5.28 -11.01
CA HIS A 12 11.43 4.84 -12.37
C HIS A 12 10.22 4.17 -13.03
N ASN A 13 9.48 3.36 -12.27
CA ASN A 13 8.43 2.50 -12.83
C ASN A 13 7.06 3.18 -12.91
N GLU A 14 6.72 4.05 -11.95
CA GLU A 14 5.32 4.47 -11.76
C GLU A 14 5.09 5.97 -11.92
N LEU A 15 6.13 6.81 -11.78
CA LEU A 15 5.94 8.26 -11.72
C LEU A 15 5.31 8.83 -13.00
N VAL A 16 5.63 8.25 -14.16
CA VAL A 16 5.05 8.62 -15.46
C VAL A 16 3.56 8.25 -15.56
N GLY A 17 3.12 7.21 -14.86
CA GLY A 17 1.73 6.74 -14.84
C GLY A 17 0.77 7.71 -14.15
N TRP A 18 1.27 8.60 -13.28
CA TRP A 18 0.49 9.65 -12.62
C TRP A 18 0.16 10.81 -13.57
N LYS A 19 -0.62 10.54 -14.61
CA LYS A 19 -1.02 11.56 -15.60
C LYS A 19 -2.47 11.42 -16.07
N LYS A 20 -2.88 10.23 -16.51
CA LYS A 20 -4.22 9.96 -17.07
C LYS A 20 -4.63 8.49 -16.87
N PRO A 21 -5.94 8.16 -16.88
CA PRO A 21 -7.05 9.12 -16.89
C PRO A 21 -7.27 9.72 -15.49
N GLU A 22 -7.47 11.03 -15.46
CA GLU A 22 -7.55 11.82 -14.23
C GLU A 22 -8.71 11.40 -13.32
N SER A 23 -9.84 11.00 -13.91
CA SER A 23 -11.01 10.50 -13.18
C SER A 23 -10.73 9.22 -12.38
N LEU A 24 -9.75 8.39 -12.79
CA LEU A 24 -9.33 7.22 -12.02
C LEU A 24 -8.36 7.61 -10.90
N LEU A 25 -7.39 8.49 -11.19
CA LEU A 25 -6.42 8.96 -10.18
C LEU A 25 -7.13 9.61 -8.98
N LYS A 26 -8.22 10.31 -9.22
CA LYS A 26 -9.07 10.91 -8.18
C LYS A 26 -9.82 9.90 -7.30
N LYS A 27 -9.87 8.63 -7.69
CA LYS A 27 -10.45 7.53 -6.90
C LYS A 27 -9.39 6.73 -6.13
N VAL A 28 -8.10 7.07 -6.30
CA VAL A 28 -7.00 6.39 -5.62
C VAL A 28 -6.64 7.12 -4.33
N ALA A 29 -6.47 6.35 -3.26
CA ALA A 29 -5.84 6.80 -2.02
C ALA A 29 -4.40 6.25 -1.96
N VAL A 30 -3.44 7.12 -1.70
CA VAL A 30 -2.02 6.76 -1.59
C VAL A 30 -1.58 6.90 -0.13
N PHE A 31 -0.90 5.88 0.38
CA PHE A 31 -0.28 5.90 1.70
C PHE A 31 1.24 5.88 1.54
N ILE A 32 1.89 6.94 2.00
CA ILE A 32 3.35 7.02 2.06
C ILE A 32 3.76 6.61 3.47
N LEU A 33 4.30 5.39 3.58
CA LEU A 33 4.80 4.83 4.84
C LEU A 33 6.24 5.28 5.04
N ARG A 34 6.55 5.88 6.19
CA ARG A 34 7.87 6.44 6.51
C ARG A 34 8.42 5.87 7.80
N ASP A 35 9.71 5.56 7.81
CA ASP A 35 10.46 5.25 9.02
C ASP A 35 11.50 6.34 9.31
N GLN A 36 11.74 6.61 10.59
CA GLN A 36 12.78 7.56 11.00
C GLN A 36 14.20 7.12 10.60
N ALA A 37 14.43 5.82 10.39
CA ALA A 37 15.72 5.29 9.94
C ALA A 37 15.83 5.18 8.41
N ASP A 38 14.83 5.64 7.64
CA ASP A 38 14.93 5.67 6.18
C ASP A 38 16.15 6.49 5.74
N HIS A 39 16.86 6.01 4.71
CA HIS A 39 18.01 6.73 4.19
C HIS A 39 17.61 8.16 3.78
N PRO A 40 18.39 9.21 4.12
CA PRO A 40 17.99 10.61 3.87
C PRO A 40 17.60 10.91 2.40
N ARG A 41 18.30 10.28 1.45
CA ARG A 41 17.96 10.37 0.02
C ARG A 41 16.61 9.75 -0.33
N VAL A 42 16.18 8.69 0.36
CA VAL A 42 14.85 8.10 0.19
C VAL A 42 13.79 9.01 0.79
N GLN A 43 14.02 9.58 1.98
CA GLN A 43 13.11 10.56 2.57
C GLN A 43 12.89 11.75 1.64
N LYS A 44 13.97 12.29 1.04
CA LYS A 44 13.85 13.37 0.05
C LYS A 44 13.06 12.98 -1.19
N ARG A 45 13.20 11.74 -1.66
CA ARG A 45 12.40 11.20 -2.77
C ARG A 45 10.93 11.07 -2.37
N MET A 46 10.62 10.62 -1.16
CA MET A 46 9.24 10.58 -0.65
C MET A 46 8.60 11.96 -0.68
N ASP A 47 9.32 13.01 -0.26
CA ASP A 47 8.82 14.39 -0.29
C ASP A 47 8.48 14.85 -1.71
N LEU A 48 9.43 14.68 -2.65
CA LEU A 48 9.23 15.08 -4.05
C LEU A 48 8.12 14.27 -4.71
N THR A 49 8.09 12.96 -4.50
CA THR A 49 7.03 12.08 -5.01
C THR A 49 5.67 12.47 -4.45
N ARG A 50 5.59 12.83 -3.17
CA ARG A 50 4.36 13.34 -2.54
C ARG A 50 3.88 14.62 -3.20
N GLU A 51 4.78 15.58 -3.44
CA GLU A 51 4.43 16.86 -4.08
C GLU A 51 3.87 16.64 -5.49
N ILE A 52 4.43 15.70 -6.25
CA ILE A 52 3.97 15.36 -7.60
C ILE A 52 2.59 14.67 -7.57
N ILE A 53 2.40 13.71 -6.68
CA ILE A 53 1.18 12.87 -6.66
C ILE A 53 0.00 13.57 -5.98
N ARG A 54 0.24 14.40 -4.97
CA ARG A 54 -0.82 15.06 -4.16
C ARG A 54 -1.89 15.80 -4.96
N PRO A 55 -1.58 16.61 -5.99
CA PRO A 55 -2.62 17.28 -6.77
C PRO A 55 -3.39 16.32 -7.70
N LEU A 56 -2.89 15.11 -7.95
CA LEU A 56 -3.42 14.17 -8.94
C LEU A 56 -4.28 13.08 -8.30
N ALA A 57 -3.82 12.51 -7.18
CA ALA A 57 -4.55 11.49 -6.43
C ALA A 57 -5.83 12.05 -5.80
N GLY A 58 -6.75 11.16 -5.43
CA GLY A 58 -7.90 11.51 -4.61
C GLY A 58 -7.47 11.90 -3.20
N HIS A 59 -6.62 11.07 -2.59
CA HIS A 59 -6.05 11.33 -1.28
C HIS A 59 -4.59 10.87 -1.20
N VAL A 60 -3.78 11.59 -0.43
CA VAL A 60 -2.42 11.20 -0.08
C VAL A 60 -2.24 11.34 1.43
N PHE A 61 -2.00 10.22 2.10
CA PHE A 61 -1.73 10.12 3.52
C PHE A 61 -0.24 9.88 3.73
N GLU A 62 0.33 10.53 4.74
CA GLU A 62 1.68 10.23 5.22
C GLU A 62 1.56 9.58 6.60
N VAL A 63 2.11 8.38 6.72
CA VAL A 63 2.09 7.60 7.96
C VAL A 63 3.53 7.40 8.40
N ARG A 64 3.84 7.82 9.62
CA ARG A 64 5.15 7.59 10.25
C ARG A 64 5.05 6.39 11.17
N SER A 65 6.05 5.51 11.10
CA SER A 65 6.18 4.41 12.04
C SER A 65 6.31 4.91 13.47
N GLN A 66 5.87 4.08 14.43
CA GLN A 66 5.86 4.38 15.84
C GLN A 66 6.54 3.26 16.63
N GLY A 67 7.22 3.62 17.71
CA GLY A 67 7.92 2.68 18.59
C GLY A 67 9.45 2.86 18.57
N GLU A 68 10.09 2.30 19.59
CA GLU A 68 11.52 2.49 19.83
C GLU A 68 12.37 1.50 19.02
N SER A 69 12.02 0.22 19.07
CA SER A 69 12.74 -0.83 18.34
C SER A 69 12.36 -0.87 16.86
N LEU A 70 13.27 -1.38 16.01
CA LEU A 70 12.98 -1.58 14.59
C LEU A 70 11.72 -2.43 14.38
N LEU A 71 11.56 -3.48 15.18
CA LEU A 71 10.43 -4.38 15.09
C LEU A 71 9.12 -3.69 15.45
N ALA A 72 9.11 -2.88 16.52
CA ALA A 72 7.93 -2.11 16.91
C ALA A 72 7.50 -1.13 15.80
N ARG A 73 8.47 -0.46 15.16
CA ARG A 73 8.21 0.47 14.05
C ARG A 73 7.62 -0.24 12.84
N ILE A 74 8.17 -1.39 12.44
CA ILE A 74 7.62 -2.21 11.36
C ILE A 74 6.18 -2.63 11.69
N PHE A 75 5.96 -3.21 12.87
CA PHE A 75 4.64 -3.68 13.26
C PHE A 75 3.61 -2.56 13.39
N SER A 76 4.00 -1.35 13.79
CA SER A 76 3.08 -0.21 13.87
C SER A 76 2.44 0.11 12.51
N LEU A 77 3.21 -0.02 11.42
CA LEU A 77 2.73 0.21 10.05
C LEU A 77 1.90 -0.97 9.54
N VAL A 78 2.33 -2.21 9.82
CA VAL A 78 1.59 -3.42 9.46
C VAL A 78 0.23 -3.46 10.13
N HIS A 79 0.17 -3.24 11.45
CA HIS A 79 -1.09 -3.24 12.21
C HIS A 79 -2.06 -2.19 11.70
N LEU A 80 -1.58 -1.00 11.31
CA LEU A 80 -2.44 0.00 10.70
C LEU A 80 -3.04 -0.50 9.39
N GLY A 81 -2.24 -1.15 8.53
CA GLY A 81 -2.70 -1.77 7.30
C GLY A 81 -3.77 -2.84 7.54
N ASP A 82 -3.54 -3.72 8.52
CA ASP A 82 -4.48 -4.78 8.88
C ASP A 82 -5.82 -4.22 9.35
N TRP A 83 -5.80 -3.19 10.20
CA TRP A 83 -7.02 -2.50 10.63
C TRP A 83 -7.74 -1.81 9.48
N ILE A 84 -7.01 -1.13 8.59
CA ILE A 84 -7.61 -0.51 7.39
C ILE A 84 -8.32 -1.57 6.56
N SER A 85 -7.67 -2.71 6.29
CA SER A 85 -8.26 -3.81 5.53
C SER A 85 -9.50 -4.39 6.21
N PHE A 86 -9.44 -4.63 7.52
CA PHE A 86 -10.56 -5.14 8.29
C PHE A 86 -11.76 -4.18 8.27
N TYR A 87 -11.55 -2.90 8.58
CA TYR A 87 -12.62 -1.91 8.57
C TYR A 87 -13.20 -1.68 7.17
N LEU A 88 -12.37 -1.74 6.12
CA LEU A 88 -12.87 -1.69 4.75
C LEU A 88 -13.78 -2.89 4.44
N ALA A 89 -13.46 -4.10 4.88
CA ALA A 89 -14.33 -5.25 4.71
C ALA A 89 -15.69 -5.02 5.39
N VAL A 90 -15.68 -4.58 6.65
CA VAL A 90 -16.89 -4.25 7.41
C VAL A 90 -17.73 -3.18 6.70
N LEU A 91 -17.11 -2.09 6.25
CA LEU A 91 -17.80 -1.00 5.55
C LEU A 91 -18.38 -1.43 4.20
N ASN A 92 -17.80 -2.43 3.55
CA ASN A 92 -18.30 -2.99 2.30
C ASN A 92 -19.27 -4.17 2.50
N GLY A 93 -19.58 -4.53 3.75
CA GLY A 93 -20.46 -5.68 4.05
C GLY A 93 -19.86 -7.03 3.66
N VAL A 94 -18.53 -7.14 3.64
CA VAL A 94 -17.78 -8.35 3.29
C VAL A 94 -17.25 -8.99 4.57
N ASP A 95 -17.41 -10.31 4.71
CA ASP A 95 -16.73 -11.07 5.77
C ASP A 95 -15.22 -11.16 5.46
N PRO A 96 -14.33 -10.62 6.31
CA PRO A 96 -12.89 -10.64 6.07
C PRO A 96 -12.22 -11.99 6.36
N THR A 97 -12.96 -12.99 6.86
CA THR A 97 -12.42 -14.29 7.31
C THR A 97 -12.21 -15.31 6.17
N PRO A 98 -13.17 -15.51 5.24
CA PRO A 98 -13.07 -16.55 4.22
C PRO A 98 -12.03 -16.22 3.15
N VAL A 99 -11.32 -17.26 2.68
CA VAL A 99 -10.35 -17.19 1.59
C VAL A 99 -10.68 -18.19 0.48
N GLU A 100 -11.98 -18.29 0.14
CA GLU A 100 -12.54 -19.30 -0.77
C GLU A 100 -11.84 -19.33 -2.14
N VAL A 101 -11.55 -18.16 -2.73
CA VAL A 101 -10.84 -18.07 -4.01
C VAL A 101 -9.45 -18.72 -3.93
N ILE A 102 -8.74 -18.52 -2.81
CA ILE A 102 -7.42 -19.12 -2.57
C ILE A 102 -7.55 -20.63 -2.31
N GLN A 103 -8.58 -21.05 -1.57
CA GLN A 103 -8.84 -22.47 -1.33
C GLN A 103 -9.15 -23.19 -2.65
N HIS A 104 -9.97 -22.59 -3.51
CA HIS A 104 -10.25 -23.12 -4.84
C HIS A 104 -8.97 -23.24 -5.68
N LEU A 105 -8.17 -22.17 -5.77
CA LEU A 105 -6.89 -22.21 -6.47
C LEU A 105 -5.97 -23.33 -5.95
N LYS A 106 -5.82 -23.45 -4.62
CA LYS A 106 -5.02 -24.52 -4.00
C LYS A 106 -5.57 -25.91 -4.33
N SER A 107 -6.89 -26.05 -4.38
CA SER A 107 -7.54 -27.32 -4.72
C SER A 107 -7.32 -27.73 -6.17
N GLU A 108 -7.30 -26.79 -7.11
CA GLU A 108 -7.02 -27.08 -8.53
C GLU A 108 -5.54 -27.46 -8.73
N LEU A 109 -4.60 -26.71 -8.14
CA LEU A 109 -3.16 -27.01 -8.23
C LEU A 109 -2.81 -28.39 -7.65
N ALA A 110 -3.52 -28.85 -6.63
CA ALA A 110 -3.32 -30.17 -6.04
C ALA A 110 -3.72 -31.32 -6.99
N LYS A 111 -4.58 -31.07 -7.99
CA LYS A 111 -5.00 -32.10 -8.97
C LYS A 111 -3.94 -32.39 -10.04
N GLU A 112 -3.03 -31.45 -10.29
CA GLU A 112 -1.95 -31.58 -11.29
C GLU A 112 -0.71 -32.29 -10.73
N SER A 113 -0.68 -32.58 -9.42
CA SER A 113 0.41 -33.33 -8.77
C SER A 113 0.18 -34.83 -8.92
N VAL A 114 0.36 -35.37 -10.13
CA VAL A 114 0.45 -36.81 -10.44
C VAL A 114 1.79 -37.10 -11.09
#